data_AF-A0A9D1ET64-F1
#
_entry.id   AF-A0A9D1ET64-F1
#
_cell.length_a   1.000
_cell.length_b   1.000
_cell.length_c   1.000
_cell.angle_alpha   90.00
_cell.angle_beta   90.00
_cell.angle_gamma   90.00
#
_symmetry.space_group_name_H-M   'P 1'
#
loop_
_entity.id
_entity.type
_entity.pdbx_description
1 polymer ?
#
loop_
_entity_poly.entity_id
_entity_poly.type
_entity_poly.pdbx_seq_one_letter_code
_entity_poly.pdbx_strand_id
1 'polypeptide(L)'
;MIYCFDCDDYDSKPDDLNFLNQAKRYCANRGADFAWFCKDIERVYLGKKVDGSQKKAEAAMFKSKQSINHVDAAKLSAVHYQTNTSNILCVLDQYLERK
;
A
#
# COMPACT_ATOMS: atom_id res chain seq x y z
N MET A 1 -8.85 7.19 11.96
CA MET A 1 -7.67 6.32 12.21
C MET A 1 -7.46 5.52 10.94
N ILE A 2 -6.24 5.48 10.40
CA ILE A 2 -5.92 4.75 9.17
C ILE A 2 -5.08 3.52 9.56
N TYR A 3 -5.50 2.34 9.14
CA TYR A 3 -4.72 1.11 9.27
C TYR A 3 -4.12 0.75 7.92
N CYS A 4 -2.82 0.47 7.91
CA CYS A 4 -2.05 0.14 6.71
C CYS A 4 -1.68 -1.35 6.70
N PHE A 5 -1.94 -2.02 5.58
CA PHE A 5 -1.69 -3.46 5.42
C PHE A 5 -0.88 -3.76 4.16
N ASP A 6 0.25 -4.44 4.32
CA ASP A 6 0.92 -5.10 3.21
C ASP A 6 0.15 -6.38 2.84
N CYS A 7 -0.08 -6.57 1.55
CA CYS A 7 -0.89 -7.66 1.00
C CYS A 7 0.02 -8.59 0.20
N ASP A 8 0.93 -9.29 0.86
CA ASP A 8 1.99 -10.10 0.25
C ASP A 8 1.43 -11.15 -0.74
N ASP A 9 0.83 -12.23 -0.25
CA ASP A 9 0.46 -13.38 -1.08
C ASP A 9 -1.06 -13.54 -1.20
N TYR A 10 -1.83 -12.45 -1.13
CA TYR A 10 -3.31 -12.47 -1.21
C TYR A 10 -3.89 -13.17 -2.45
N ASP A 11 -3.11 -13.26 -3.52
CA ASP A 11 -3.46 -13.86 -4.81
C ASP A 11 -3.10 -15.35 -4.92
N SER A 12 -2.27 -15.85 -4.00
CA SER A 12 -1.74 -17.22 -4.03
C SER A 12 -2.02 -17.99 -2.74
N LYS A 13 -2.33 -17.30 -1.63
CA LYS A 13 -2.70 -17.85 -0.33
C LYS A 13 -4.11 -17.43 0.06
N PRO A 14 -5.10 -18.35 0.05
CA PRO A 14 -6.47 -18.05 0.44
C PRO A 14 -6.61 -17.47 1.86
N ASP A 15 -5.75 -17.89 2.79
CA ASP A 15 -5.76 -17.41 4.17
C ASP A 15 -5.40 -15.92 4.28
N ASP A 16 -4.45 -15.44 3.47
CA ASP A 16 -4.07 -14.02 3.41
C ASP A 16 -5.25 -13.18 2.90
N LEU A 17 -5.94 -13.66 1.86
CA LEU A 17 -7.15 -13.00 1.36
C LEU A 17 -8.26 -12.97 2.42
N ASN A 18 -8.46 -14.06 3.15
CA ASN A 18 -9.43 -14.13 4.23
C ASN A 18 -9.08 -13.16 5.36
N PHE A 19 -7.80 -13.07 5.75
CA PHE A 19 -7.31 -12.09 6.73
C PHE A 19 -7.60 -10.66 6.27
N LEU A 20 -7.30 -10.30 5.01
CA LEU A 20 -7.55 -8.96 4.49
C LEU A 20 -9.05 -8.62 4.48
N ASN A 21 -9.92 -9.58 4.15
CA ASN A 21 -11.36 -9.39 4.24
C ASN A 21 -11.83 -9.16 5.68
N GLN A 22 -11.28 -9.89 6.65
CA GLN A 22 -11.56 -9.68 8.06
C GLN A 22 -11.04 -8.34 8.56
N ALA A 23 -9.83 -7.94 8.17
CA ALA A 23 -9.22 -6.66 8.50
C ALA A 23 -10.04 -5.49 7.94
N LYS A 24 -10.52 -5.59 6.70
CA LYS A 24 -11.42 -4.60 6.09
C LYS A 24 -12.72 -4.46 6.88
N ARG A 25 -13.36 -5.57 7.27
CA ARG A 25 -14.58 -5.57 8.11
C ARG A 25 -14.31 -4.98 9.49
N TYR A 26 -13.17 -5.31 10.09
CA TYR A 26 -12.75 -4.78 11.38
C TYR A 26 -12.59 -3.25 11.35
N CYS A 27 -11.95 -2.72 10.30
CA CYS A 27 -11.80 -1.27 10.12
C CYS A 27 -13.16 -0.59 9.95
N ALA A 28 -14.02 -1.14 9.07
CA ALA A 28 -15.36 -0.60 8.83
C ALA A 28 -16.21 -0.54 10.12
N ASN A 29 -16.21 -1.59 10.94
CA ASN A 29 -16.97 -1.65 12.19
C ASN A 29 -16.51 -0.62 13.24
N ARG A 30 -15.32 -0.03 13.08
CA ARG A 30 -14.75 0.95 14.01
C ARG A 30 -14.69 2.36 13.42
N GLY A 31 -15.23 2.57 12.21
CA GLY A 31 -15.10 3.82 11.48
C GLY A 31 -13.63 4.17 11.18
N ALA A 32 -12.79 3.15 10.98
CA ALA A 32 -11.40 3.32 10.59
C ALA A 32 -11.23 3.05 9.10
N ASP A 33 -10.25 3.72 8.48
CA ASP A 33 -9.91 3.49 7.08
C ASP A 33 -8.96 2.32 6.92
N PHE A 34 -9.17 1.59 5.84
CA PHE A 34 -8.36 0.46 5.43
C PHE A 34 -7.51 0.86 4.22
N ALA A 35 -6.22 1.08 4.45
CA ALA A 35 -5.24 1.32 3.41
C ALA A 35 -4.43 0.03 3.14
N TRP A 36 -4.22 -0.30 1.88
CA TRP A 36 -3.53 -1.53 1.48
C TRP A 36 -2.42 -1.26 0.47
N PHE A 37 -1.40 -2.11 0.50
CA PHE A 37 -0.27 -2.10 -0.44
C PHE A 37 -0.16 -3.51 -1.04
N CYS A 38 -0.43 -3.67 -2.34
CA CYS A 38 -0.40 -4.98 -2.99
C CYS A 38 1.03 -5.51 -3.11
N LYS A 39 1.23 -6.74 -2.64
CA LYS A 39 2.52 -7.36 -2.39
C LYS A 39 3.20 -6.70 -1.19
N ASP A 40 4.06 -5.72 -1.40
CA ASP A 40 4.78 -5.02 -0.33
C ASP A 40 4.87 -3.52 -0.66
N ILE A 41 5.10 -2.69 0.36
CA ILE A 41 5.21 -1.24 0.18
C ILE A 41 6.30 -0.86 -0.83
N GLU A 42 7.45 -1.54 -0.82
CA GLU A 42 8.55 -1.24 -1.74
C GLU A 42 8.14 -1.45 -3.20
N ARG A 43 7.39 -2.50 -3.52
CA ARG A 43 6.90 -2.75 -4.89
C ARG A 43 5.90 -1.71 -5.35
N VAL A 44 5.05 -1.21 -4.45
CA VAL A 44 4.11 -0.14 -4.80
C VAL A 44 4.86 1.15 -5.16
N TYR A 45 5.87 1.53 -4.37
CA TYR A 45 6.58 2.79 -4.56
C TYR A 45 7.74 2.73 -5.57
N LEU A 46 8.37 1.56 -5.74
CA LEU A 46 9.53 1.37 -6.63
C LEU A 46 9.19 0.61 -7.92
N GLY A 47 8.01 -0.03 -8.01
CA GLY A 47 7.58 -0.83 -9.15
C GLY A 47 8.33 -2.16 -9.31
N LYS A 48 9.22 -2.52 -8.38
CA LYS A 48 10.06 -3.72 -8.42
C LYS A 48 10.09 -4.45 -7.07
N LYS A 49 10.29 -5.77 -7.10
CA LYS A 49 10.55 -6.55 -5.89
C LYS A 49 11.92 -6.16 -5.31
N VAL A 50 11.97 -5.95 -4.01
CA VAL A 50 13.21 -5.66 -3.26
C VAL A 50 13.49 -6.82 -2.32
N ASP A 51 14.75 -7.27 -2.30
CA ASP A 51 15.19 -8.29 -1.34
C ASP A 51 15.13 -7.75 0.10
N GLY A 52 14.78 -8.61 1.05
CA GLY A 52 14.64 -8.22 2.46
C GLY A 52 15.89 -7.55 3.03
N SER A 53 17.08 -7.99 2.63
CA SER A 53 18.35 -7.39 3.05
C SER A 53 18.58 -5.98 2.49
N GLN A 54 17.92 -5.63 1.38
CA GLN A 54 18.08 -4.37 0.67
C GLN A 54 17.00 -3.33 1.00
N LYS A 55 15.87 -3.74 1.61
CA LYS A 55 14.74 -2.84 1.92
C LYS A 55 15.17 -1.56 2.63
N LYS A 56 16.03 -1.67 3.65
CA LYS A 56 16.53 -0.52 4.41
C LYS A 56 17.36 0.44 3.56
N ALA A 57 18.21 -0.08 2.69
CA ALA A 57 19.05 0.72 1.80
C ALA A 57 18.21 1.40 0.72
N GLU A 58 17.28 0.67 0.11
CA GLU A 58 16.34 1.21 -0.90
C GLU A 58 15.45 2.31 -0.30
N ALA A 59 14.91 2.12 0.92
CA ALA A 59 14.14 3.16 1.61
C ALA A 59 14.96 4.43 1.89
N ALA A 60 16.22 4.28 2.32
CA ALA A 60 17.12 5.42 2.53
C ALA A 60 17.39 6.18 1.22
N MET A 61 17.65 5.45 0.12
CA MET A 61 17.84 6.04 -1.20
C MET A 61 16.59 6.72 -1.74
N PHE A 62 15.41 6.12 -1.53
CA PHE A 62 14.12 6.69 -1.93
C PHE A 62 13.90 8.05 -1.26
N LYS A 63 14.17 8.14 0.05
CA LYS A 63 14.08 9.39 0.80
C LYS A 63 15.11 10.42 0.33
N SER A 64 16.38 10.03 0.17
CA SER A 64 17.45 10.96 -0.20
C SER A 64 17.26 11.54 -1.60
N LYS A 65 16.68 10.77 -2.52
CA LYS A 65 16.40 11.20 -3.91
C LYS A 65 15.06 11.91 -4.07
N GLN A 66 14.28 12.06 -3.00
CA GLN A 66 12.91 12.57 -3.07
C GLN A 66 12.07 11.83 -4.13
N SER A 67 12.26 10.52 -4.23
CA SER A 67 11.65 9.69 -5.27
C SER A 67 10.12 9.69 -5.22
N ILE A 68 9.53 10.09 -4.10
CA ILE A 68 8.08 10.29 -3.94
C ILE A 68 7.48 11.20 -5.04
N ASN A 69 8.23 12.18 -5.51
CA ASN A 69 7.79 13.12 -6.56
C ASN A 69 7.64 12.45 -7.94
N HIS A 70 8.20 11.25 -8.11
CA HIS A 70 8.21 10.51 -9.37
C HIS A 70 7.35 9.24 -9.32
N VAL A 71 6.66 9.00 -8.20
CA VAL A 71 5.77 7.86 -8.05
C VAL A 71 4.49 8.11 -8.85
N ASP A 72 4.07 7.12 -9.61
CA ASP A 72 2.83 7.19 -10.37
C ASP A 72 1.62 7.22 -9.42
N ALA A 73 0.98 8.39 -9.29
CA ALA A 73 -0.18 8.58 -8.43
C ALA A 73 -1.38 7.69 -8.82
N ALA A 74 -1.49 7.27 -10.08
CA ALA A 74 -2.54 6.36 -10.51
C ALA A 74 -2.38 4.98 -9.86
N LYS A 75 -1.14 4.54 -9.61
CA LYS A 75 -0.85 3.29 -8.88
C LYS A 75 -1.22 3.37 -7.40
N LEU A 76 -1.27 4.57 -6.83
CA LEU A 76 -1.66 4.80 -5.42
C LEU A 76 -3.15 5.11 -5.23
N SER A 77 -3.93 5.18 -6.31
CA SER A 77 -5.36 5.49 -6.31
C SER A 77 -6.21 4.29 -6.78
N ALA A 78 -5.71 3.07 -6.60
CA ALA A 78 -6.40 1.87 -7.08
C ALA A 78 -7.60 1.51 -6.19
N VAL A 79 -8.70 1.09 -6.82
CA VAL A 79 -9.95 0.70 -6.14
C VAL A 79 -9.98 -0.81 -5.84
N HIS A 80 -9.28 -1.59 -6.65
CA HIS A 80 -9.18 -3.04 -6.55
C HIS A 80 -7.73 -3.48 -6.43
N TYR A 81 -7.52 -4.62 -5.78
CA TYR A 81 -6.19 -5.20 -5.64
C TYR A 81 -5.56 -5.54 -6.99
N GLN A 82 -4.39 -4.96 -7.25
CA GLN A 82 -3.56 -5.25 -8.41
C GLN A 82 -2.08 -5.16 -8.03
N THR A 83 -1.24 -6.00 -8.62
CA THR A 83 0.21 -5.96 -8.41
C THR A 83 0.78 -4.53 -8.53
N ASN A 84 1.59 -4.14 -7.54
CA ASN A 84 2.25 -2.83 -7.44
C ASN A 84 1.27 -1.65 -7.35
N THR A 85 0.10 -1.84 -6.71
CA THR A 85 -0.87 -0.76 -6.49
C THR A 85 -1.24 -0.62 -5.01
N SER A 86 -1.83 0.51 -4.66
CA SER A 86 -2.37 0.83 -3.34
C SER A 86 -3.61 1.71 -3.50
N ASN A 87 -4.47 1.75 -2.48
CA ASN A 87 -5.55 2.74 -2.36
C ASN A 87 -5.20 3.93 -1.46
N ILE A 88 -3.93 4.10 -1.06
CA ILE A 88 -3.54 5.08 -0.04
C ILE A 88 -3.98 6.51 -0.39
N LEU A 89 -3.92 6.92 -1.66
CA LEU A 89 -4.40 8.26 -2.04
C LEU A 89 -5.91 8.37 -1.92
N CYS A 90 -6.69 7.35 -2.26
CA CYS A 90 -8.14 7.35 -2.06
C CYS A 90 -8.53 7.51 -0.58
N VAL A 91 -7.69 7.02 0.34
CA VAL A 91 -7.88 7.22 1.77
C VAL A 91 -7.49 8.64 2.18
N LEU A 92 -6.31 9.10 1.78
CA LEU A 92 -5.80 10.42 2.17
C LEU A 92 -6.61 11.58 1.58
N ASP A 93 -7.17 11.43 0.38
CA ASP A 93 -8.02 12.44 -0.27
C ASP A 93 -9.29 12.76 0.52
N GLN A 94 -9.71 11.89 1.44
CA GLN A 94 -10.83 12.15 2.35
C GLN A 94 -10.48 13.15 3.45
N TYR A 95 -9.19 13.38 3.69
CA TYR A 95 -8.67 14.16 4.81
C TYR A 95 -7.82 15.36 4.37
N LEU A 96 -7.26 15.31 3.17
CA LEU A 96 -6.30 16.28 2.66
C LEU A 96 -6.68 16.72 1.25
N GLU A 97 -6.57 18.02 1.01
CA GLU A 97 -6.64 18.56 -0.35
C GLU A 97 -5.29 18.34 -1.06
N ARG A 98 -5.36 17.83 -2.30
CA ARG A 98 -4.18 17.73 -3.15
C ARG A 98 -3.70 19.14 -3.52
N LYS A 99 -2.40 19.39 -3.40
CA LYS A 99 -1.77 20.64 -3.83
C LYS A 99 -1.41 20.61 -5.31
#